data_AF-A0A3D3CUV8-F1
#
_entry.id   AF-A0A3D3CUV8-F1
#
_cell.length_a   1.000
_cell.length_b   1.000
_cell.length_c   1.000
_cell.angle_alpha   90.00
_cell.angle_beta   90.00
_cell.angle_gamma   90.00
#
_symmetry.space_group_name_H-M   'P 1'
#
loop_
_entity.id
_entity.type
_entity.pdbx_description
1 polymer ?
#
loop_
_entity_poly.entity_id
_entity_poly.type
_entity_poly.pdbx_seq_one_letter_code
_entity_poly.pdbx_strand_id
1 'polypeptide(L)'
;TSGKLQLVTTILKIIPLLLVAGGGLFFFRAANFLPFNASGVSDWAAISATATFTFFAFQGLECATIPSGSVANPEKTVPRATMLGIGITTIIYILSTVSLMGMIPGKDLQHSVTPFTDAAVMIWGSNARYWISAGVA
;
A
#
# COMPACT_ATOMS: atom_id res chain seq x y z
N THR A 1 19.49 -18.36 4.35
CA THR A 1 19.63 -17.21 5.28
C THR A 1 18.92 -15.96 4.75
N SER A 2 18.90 -15.72 3.43
CA SER A 2 18.23 -14.57 2.78
C SER A 2 16.69 -14.56 2.86
N GLY A 3 16.02 -15.70 2.73
CA GLY A 3 14.55 -15.75 2.82
C GLY A 3 13.99 -15.35 4.19
N LYS A 4 14.72 -15.64 5.27
CA LYS A 4 14.36 -15.17 6.62
C LYS A 4 14.52 -13.66 6.74
N LEU A 5 15.58 -13.09 6.17
CA LEU A 5 15.78 -11.64 6.16
C LEU A 5 14.67 -10.93 5.38
N GLN A 6 14.31 -11.45 4.21
CA GLN A 6 13.20 -10.91 3.41
C GLN A 6 11.87 -10.97 4.16
N LEU A 7 11.58 -12.09 4.84
CA LEU A 7 10.38 -12.19 5.67
C LEU A 7 10.35 -11.12 6.77
N VAL A 8 11.47 -10.95 7.48
CA VAL A 8 11.58 -9.95 8.57
C VAL A 8 11.39 -8.54 8.02
N THR A 9 12.04 -8.17 6.91
CA THR A 9 11.89 -6.84 6.32
C THR A 9 10.49 -6.62 5.77
N THR A 10 9.86 -7.61 5.16
CA THR A 10 8.46 -7.53 4.71
C THR A 10 7.51 -7.29 5.89
N ILE A 11 7.66 -8.02 6.99
CA ILE A 11 6.83 -7.83 8.19
C ILE A 11 7.05 -6.43 8.77
N LEU A 12 8.30 -5.99 8.90
CA LEU A 12 8.64 -4.65 9.40
C LEU A 12 8.04 -3.53 8.55
N LYS A 13 7.90 -3.73 7.24
CA LYS A 13 7.24 -2.77 6.33
C LYS A 13 5.72 -2.81 6.43
N ILE A 14 5.13 -4.01 6.52
CA ILE A 14 3.67 -4.17 6.55
C ILE A 14 3.06 -3.65 7.85
N ILE A 15 3.70 -3.84 9.00
CA ILE A 15 3.18 -3.40 10.31
C ILE A 15 2.84 -1.90 10.35
N PRO A 16 3.76 -0.95 10.07
CA PRO A 16 3.45 0.47 10.10
C PRO A 16 2.41 0.87 9.06
N LEU A 17 2.42 0.25 7.88
CA LEU A 17 1.40 0.42 6.85
C LEU A 17 0.00 0.07 7.37
N LEU A 18 -0.15 -1.10 7.99
CA LEU A 18 -1.41 -1.55 8.56
C LEU A 18 -1.83 -0.72 9.78
N LEU A 19 -0.89 -0.27 10.61
CA LEU A 19 -1.19 0.60 11.74
C LEU A 19 -1.75 1.93 11.25
N VAL A 20 -1.12 2.57 10.27
CA VAL A 20 -1.61 3.84 9.70
C VAL A 20 -2.93 3.63 8.98
N ALA A 21 -3.07 2.58 8.18
CA ALA A 21 -4.31 2.29 7.46
C ALA A 21 -5.47 1.97 8.42
N GLY A 22 -5.23 1.19 9.47
CA GLY A 22 -6.25 0.90 10.48
C GLY A 22 -6.57 2.11 11.36
N GLY A 23 -5.55 2.86 11.78
CA GLY A 23 -5.70 4.09 12.57
C GLY A 23 -6.44 5.19 11.82
N GLY A 24 -6.14 5.37 10.53
CA GLY A 24 -6.76 6.41 9.70
C GLY A 24 -8.24 6.20 9.44
N LEU A 25 -8.74 4.95 9.51
CA LEU A 25 -10.18 4.68 9.44
C LEU A 25 -10.98 5.35 10.57
N PHE A 26 -10.38 5.60 11.74
CA PHE A 26 -11.04 6.34 12.83
C PHE A 26 -11.17 7.84 12.55
N PHE A 27 -10.37 8.37 11.63
CA PHE A 27 -10.38 9.78 11.20
C PHE A 27 -11.05 9.96 9.84
N PHE A 28 -11.74 8.93 9.34
CA PHE A 28 -12.34 8.90 8.02
C PHE A 28 -13.43 9.94 7.84
N ARG A 29 -13.35 10.72 6.76
CA ARG A 29 -14.36 11.68 6.33
C ARG A 29 -14.68 11.46 4.86
N ALA A 30 -15.90 11.01 4.57
CA ALA A 30 -16.36 10.78 3.20
C ALA A 30 -16.29 12.04 2.32
N ALA A 31 -16.38 13.24 2.92
CA ALA A 31 -16.23 14.51 2.21
C ALA A 31 -14.86 14.68 1.53
N ASN A 32 -13.81 14.01 2.01
CA ASN A 32 -12.48 14.08 1.40
C ASN A 32 -12.39 13.36 0.04
N PHE A 33 -13.35 12.49 -0.28
CA PHE A 33 -13.46 11.85 -1.60
C PHE A 33 -14.11 12.77 -2.64
N LEU A 34 -14.57 13.96 -2.26
CA LEU A 34 -15.20 14.90 -3.20
C LEU A 34 -14.23 16.03 -3.59
N PRO A 35 -14.16 16.38 -4.90
CA PRO A 35 -14.81 15.70 -6.01
C PRO A 35 -14.16 14.33 -6.30
N PHE A 36 -14.98 13.34 -6.70
CA PHE A 36 -14.50 11.97 -6.97
C PHE A 36 -13.45 11.92 -8.08
N ASN A 37 -13.60 12.79 -9.08
CA ASN A 37 -12.65 12.97 -10.16
C ASN A 37 -12.17 14.42 -10.21
N ALA A 38 -10.92 14.64 -9.79
CA ALA A 38 -10.25 15.94 -9.84
C ALA A 38 -9.28 16.09 -11.03
N SER A 39 -9.24 15.12 -11.95
CA SER A 39 -8.24 15.07 -13.03
C SER A 39 -8.53 16.00 -14.21
N GLY A 40 -9.76 16.52 -14.31
CA GLY A 40 -10.20 17.34 -15.45
C GLY A 40 -10.49 16.55 -16.74
N VAL A 41 -10.32 15.21 -16.73
CA VAL A 41 -10.71 14.32 -17.83
C VAL A 41 -11.95 13.49 -17.47
N SER A 42 -12.52 12.77 -18.44
CA SER A 42 -13.66 11.88 -18.19
C SER A 42 -13.30 10.78 -17.18
N ASP A 43 -14.29 10.30 -16.44
CA ASP A 43 -14.09 9.27 -15.41
C ASP A 43 -13.42 8.00 -15.98
N TRP A 44 -13.78 7.62 -17.20
CA TRP A 44 -13.16 6.47 -17.87
C TRP A 44 -11.68 6.68 -18.16
N ALA A 45 -11.30 7.89 -18.60
CA ALA A 45 -9.90 8.23 -18.83
C ALA A 45 -9.11 8.26 -17.51
N ALA A 46 -9.69 8.80 -16.45
CA ALA A 46 -9.09 8.82 -15.12
C ALA A 46 -8.88 7.39 -14.58
N ILE A 47 -9.90 6.53 -14.70
CA ILE A 47 -9.81 5.11 -14.30
C ILE A 47 -8.70 4.41 -15.09
N SER A 48 -8.64 4.58 -16.40
CA SER A 48 -7.59 3.97 -17.24
C SER A 48 -6.17 4.42 -16.85
N ALA A 49 -5.99 5.72 -16.57
CA ALA A 49 -4.71 6.26 -16.11
C ALA A 49 -4.32 5.68 -14.74
N THR A 50 -5.24 5.66 -13.78
CA THR A 50 -4.99 5.06 -12.45
C THR A 50 -4.73 3.55 -12.53
N ALA A 51 -5.41 2.82 -13.42
CA ALA A 51 -5.19 1.40 -13.64
C ALA A 51 -3.73 1.11 -14.01
N THR A 52 -3.14 1.93 -14.89
CA THR A 52 -1.72 1.82 -15.27
C THR A 52 -0.79 1.96 -14.06
N PHE A 53 -1.02 2.95 -13.19
CA PHE A 53 -0.25 3.10 -11.94
C PHE A 53 -0.44 1.91 -11.00
N THR A 54 -1.66 1.38 -10.89
CA THR A 54 -1.91 0.19 -10.06
C THR A 54 -1.22 -1.05 -10.61
N PHE A 55 -1.14 -1.23 -11.94
CA PHE A 55 -0.38 -2.33 -12.53
C PHE A 55 1.10 -2.26 -12.16
N PHE A 56 1.68 -1.06 -12.24
CA PHE A 56 3.07 -0.86 -11.82
C PHE A 56 3.28 -1.21 -10.32
N ALA A 57 2.31 -0.92 -9.47
CA ALA A 57 2.37 -1.25 -8.05
C ALA A 57 2.33 -2.77 -7.75
N PHE A 58 1.90 -3.59 -8.70
CA PHE A 58 1.92 -5.06 -8.61
C PHE A 58 3.11 -5.71 -9.32
N GLN A 59 3.98 -4.93 -9.96
CA GLN A 59 5.17 -5.45 -10.61
C GLN A 59 6.09 -6.16 -9.59
N GLY A 60 6.60 -7.34 -9.93
CA GLY A 60 7.39 -8.18 -9.03
C GLY A 60 6.64 -9.41 -8.51
N LEU A 61 5.36 -9.60 -8.87
CA LEU A 61 4.62 -10.84 -8.59
C LEU A 61 5.28 -12.07 -9.26
N GLU A 62 5.95 -11.86 -10.39
CA GLU A 62 6.72 -12.84 -11.14
C GLU A 62 7.97 -13.32 -10.39
N CYS A 63 8.49 -12.51 -9.46
CA CYS A 63 9.71 -12.83 -8.69
C CYS A 63 9.54 -14.07 -7.80
N ALA A 64 8.30 -14.44 -7.45
CA ALA A 64 8.01 -15.67 -6.71
C ALA A 64 8.48 -16.94 -7.44
N THR A 65 8.63 -16.89 -8.77
CA THR A 65 9.05 -18.03 -9.60
C THR A 65 10.56 -18.19 -9.70
N ILE A 66 11.33 -17.12 -9.45
CA ILE A 66 12.79 -17.08 -9.60
C ILE A 66 13.50 -18.12 -8.69
N PRO A 67 13.19 -18.25 -7.39
CA PRO A 67 13.85 -19.22 -6.53
C PRO A 67 13.21 -20.61 -6.57
N SER A 68 12.40 -20.94 -7.58
CA SER A 68 11.63 -22.20 -7.64
C SER A 68 12.49 -23.45 -7.46
N GLY A 69 13.75 -23.46 -7.94
CA GLY A 69 14.69 -24.57 -7.73
C GLY A 69 15.17 -24.78 -6.28
N SER A 70 14.91 -23.83 -5.38
CA SER A 70 15.22 -23.91 -3.94
C SER A 70 13.98 -24.03 -3.05
N VAL A 71 12.78 -24.14 -3.66
CA VAL A 71 11.50 -24.23 -2.96
C VAL A 71 11.05 -25.68 -2.92
N ALA A 72 10.57 -26.16 -1.76
CA ALA A 72 9.99 -27.49 -1.64
C ALA A 72 8.65 -27.57 -2.41
N ASN A 73 8.49 -28.58 -3.26
CA ASN A 73 7.30 -28.80 -4.10
C ASN A 73 6.87 -27.54 -4.90
N PRO A 74 7.74 -27.01 -5.78
CA PRO A 74 7.53 -25.72 -6.43
C PRO A 74 6.23 -25.65 -7.24
N GLU A 75 5.82 -26.76 -7.87
CA GLU A 75 4.57 -26.87 -8.65
C GLU A 75 3.31 -26.51 -7.85
N LYS A 76 3.33 -26.73 -6.53
CA LYS A 76 2.20 -26.41 -5.64
C LYS A 76 2.47 -25.16 -4.82
N THR A 77 3.71 -24.99 -4.36
CA THR A 77 4.08 -23.91 -3.43
C THR A 77 4.13 -22.56 -4.13
N VAL A 78 4.72 -22.48 -5.34
CA VAL A 78 4.87 -21.21 -6.05
C VAL A 78 3.52 -20.62 -6.45
N PRO A 79 2.59 -21.36 -7.11
CA PRO A 79 1.28 -20.79 -7.46
C PRO A 79 0.48 -20.35 -6.24
N ARG A 80 0.51 -21.11 -5.14
CA ARG A 80 -0.17 -20.75 -3.89
C ARG A 80 0.42 -19.49 -3.25
N ALA A 81 1.75 -19.40 -3.20
CA ALA A 81 2.43 -18.23 -2.65
C ALA A 81 2.14 -16.97 -3.47
N THR A 82 2.15 -17.06 -4.80
CA THR A 82 1.78 -15.94 -5.69
C THR A 82 0.34 -15.50 -5.47
N MET A 83 -0.63 -16.42 -5.47
CA MET A 83 -2.04 -16.08 -5.29
C MET A 83 -2.32 -15.46 -3.90
N LEU A 84 -1.74 -16.03 -2.85
CA LEU A 84 -1.87 -15.48 -1.49
C LEU A 84 -1.19 -14.12 -1.38
N GLY A 85 0.01 -13.96 -1.95
CA GLY A 85 0.74 -12.70 -1.96
C GLY A 85 -0.05 -11.59 -2.65
N ILE A 86 -0.63 -11.86 -3.82
CA ILE A 86 -1.49 -10.92 -4.55
C ILE A 86 -2.71 -10.53 -3.70
N GLY A 87 -3.40 -11.52 -3.12
CA GLY A 87 -4.57 -11.28 -2.29
C GLY A 87 -4.27 -10.38 -1.08
N ILE A 88 -3.21 -10.69 -0.34
CA ILE A 88 -2.76 -9.91 0.82
C ILE A 88 -2.38 -8.49 0.39
N THR A 89 -1.61 -8.35 -0.68
CA THR A 89 -1.15 -7.04 -1.19
C THR A 89 -2.32 -6.18 -1.63
N THR A 90 -3.31 -6.79 -2.31
CA THR A 90 -4.52 -6.10 -2.77
C THR A 90 -5.31 -5.53 -1.59
N ILE A 91 -5.51 -6.33 -0.54
CA ILE A 91 -6.23 -5.88 0.67
C ILE A 91 -5.48 -4.72 1.32
N ILE A 92 -4.15 -4.83 1.48
CA ILE A 92 -3.33 -3.76 2.07
C ILE A 92 -3.42 -2.48 1.24
N TYR A 93 -3.31 -2.57 -0.08
CA TYR A 93 -3.40 -1.41 -0.96
C TYR A 93 -4.76 -0.71 -0.87
N ILE A 94 -5.86 -1.46 -0.99
CA ILE A 94 -7.21 -0.89 -0.90
C ILE A 94 -7.45 -0.25 0.46
N LEU A 95 -7.13 -0.97 1.54
CA LEU A 95 -7.30 -0.48 2.90
C LEU A 95 -6.51 0.81 3.13
N SER A 96 -5.27 0.84 2.68
CA SER A 96 -4.39 1.99 2.84
C SER A 96 -4.83 3.19 2.02
N THR A 97 -5.15 3.01 0.73
CA THR A 97 -5.56 4.13 -0.13
C THR A 97 -6.89 4.72 0.33
N VAL A 98 -7.87 3.88 0.69
CA VAL A 98 -9.16 4.34 1.24
C VAL A 98 -8.97 5.10 2.54
N SER A 99 -8.12 4.60 3.45
CA SER A 99 -7.82 5.29 4.70
C SER A 99 -7.15 6.66 4.47
N LEU A 100 -6.15 6.72 3.57
CA LEU A 100 -5.42 7.95 3.28
C LEU A 100 -6.31 9.01 2.61
N MET A 101 -7.06 8.62 1.57
CA MET A 101 -8.00 9.50 0.87
C MET A 101 -9.17 9.91 1.77
N GLY A 102 -9.56 9.06 2.72
CA GLY A 102 -10.58 9.37 3.72
C GLY A 102 -10.11 10.36 4.79
N MET A 103 -8.81 10.41 5.09
CA MET A 103 -8.28 11.28 6.14
C MET A 103 -7.76 12.62 5.62
N ILE A 104 -7.10 12.61 4.45
CA ILE A 104 -6.41 13.78 3.89
C ILE A 104 -7.17 14.30 2.66
N PRO A 105 -7.51 15.59 2.58
CA PRO A 105 -8.14 16.17 1.40
C PRO A 105 -7.31 15.95 0.13
N GLY A 106 -7.97 15.62 -0.99
CA GLY A 106 -7.29 15.28 -2.24
C GLY A 106 -6.28 16.34 -2.74
N LYS A 107 -6.57 17.63 -2.52
CA LYS A 107 -5.66 18.74 -2.84
C LYS A 107 -4.34 18.68 -2.07
N ASP A 108 -4.36 18.25 -0.82
CA ASP A 108 -3.17 18.19 0.03
C ASP A 108 -2.41 16.88 -0.27
N LEU A 109 -3.15 15.80 -0.54
CA LEU A 109 -2.59 14.50 -0.91
C LEU A 109 -1.79 14.55 -2.22
N GLN A 110 -2.21 15.37 -3.19
CA GLN A 110 -1.48 15.58 -4.47
C GLN A 110 -0.10 16.19 -4.29
N HIS A 111 0.12 16.96 -3.23
CA HIS A 111 1.40 17.62 -2.93
C HIS A 111 2.23 16.85 -1.90
N SER A 112 1.67 15.80 -1.30
CA SER A 112 2.37 14.98 -0.31
C SER A 112 3.33 14.00 -0.99
N VAL A 113 4.60 14.08 -0.58
CA VAL A 113 5.64 13.09 -0.95
C VAL A 113 5.62 11.86 -0.05
N THR A 114 5.02 11.97 1.15
CA THR A 114 4.99 10.89 2.15
C THR A 114 3.62 10.74 2.81
N PRO A 115 2.57 10.33 2.06
CA PRO A 115 1.19 10.31 2.58
C PRO A 115 1.01 9.51 3.87
N PHE A 116 1.69 8.37 4.00
CA PHE A 116 1.64 7.55 5.22
C PHE A 116 2.26 8.24 6.45
N THR A 117 3.29 9.06 6.24
CA THR A 117 3.92 9.81 7.32
C THR A 117 3.02 10.97 7.76
N ASP A 118 2.41 11.67 6.80
CA ASP A 118 1.48 12.77 7.09
C ASP A 118 0.26 12.26 7.85
N ALA A 119 -0.30 11.16 7.37
CA ALA A 119 -1.36 10.42 8.03
C ALA A 119 -1.02 10.05 9.47
N ALA A 120 0.16 9.51 9.69
CA ALA A 120 0.58 9.12 11.02
C ALA A 120 0.78 10.29 11.99
N VAL A 121 1.28 11.41 11.48
CA VAL A 121 1.42 12.64 12.27
C VAL A 121 0.06 13.17 12.68
N MET A 122 -0.97 13.02 11.83
CA MET A 122 -2.35 13.37 12.19
C MET A 122 -2.93 12.44 13.28
N ILE A 123 -2.61 11.14 13.24
CA ILE A 123 -3.13 10.14 14.18
C ILE A 123 -2.43 10.22 15.56
N TRP A 124 -1.10 10.29 15.57
CA TRP A 124 -0.28 10.11 16.79
C TRP A 124 0.65 11.29 17.10
N GLY A 125 0.59 12.39 16.33
CA GLY A 125 1.43 13.57 16.53
C GLY A 125 2.81 13.48 15.89
N SER A 126 3.60 14.54 16.05
CA SER A 126 4.89 14.75 15.35
C SER A 126 5.91 13.64 15.57
N ASN A 127 5.90 13.00 16.74
CA ASN A 127 6.83 11.92 17.08
C ASN A 127 6.63 10.67 16.20
N ALA A 128 5.44 10.47 15.63
CA ALA A 128 5.13 9.32 14.76
C ALA A 128 5.94 9.33 13.46
N ARG A 129 6.40 10.51 13.02
CA ARG A 129 7.21 10.69 11.82
C ARG A 129 8.42 9.76 11.81
N TYR A 130 9.17 9.71 12.91
CA TYR A 130 10.46 9.00 12.98
C TYR A 130 10.31 7.49 12.83
N TRP A 131 9.31 6.89 13.49
CA TRP A 131 9.13 5.43 13.50
C TRP A 131 8.51 4.94 12.19
N ILE A 132 7.64 5.75 11.57
CA ILE A 132 6.97 5.39 10.32
C ILE A 132 7.86 5.66 9.12
N SER A 133 8.67 6.71 9.13
CA SER A 133 9.69 6.89 8.10
C SER A 133 10.72 5.75 8.11
N ALA A 134 11.08 5.24 9.30
CA ALA A 134 12.00 4.11 9.41
C ALA A 134 11.37 2.79 8.93
N GLY A 135 10.06 2.61 9.14
CA GLY A 135 9.35 1.39 8.75
C GLY A 135 8.84 1.37 7.31
N VAL A 136 8.56 2.53 6.70
CA VAL A 136 8.02 2.65 5.34
C VAL A 136 9.12 2.86 4.28
N ALA A 137 10.33 3.26 4.68
CA ALA A 137 11.52 3.29 3.81
C ALA A 137 11.95 1.86 3.38
#